data_AF-A0A4Q4CLU9-F1
#
_entry.id   AF-A0A4Q4CLU9-F1
#
_cell.length_a   1.000
_cell.length_b   1.000
_cell.length_c   1.000
_cell.angle_alpha   90.00
_cell.angle_beta   90.00
_cell.angle_gamma   90.00
#
_symmetry.space_group_name_H-M   'P 1'
#
loop_
_entity.id
_entity.type
_entity.pdbx_description
1 polymer ?
#
loop_
_entity_poly.entity_id
_entity_poly.type
_entity_poly.pdbx_seq_one_letter_code
_entity_poly.pdbx_strand_id
1 'polypeptide(L)'
;KNSEGYYLKGWTVDATGNPERTTINPIQVDQQVFNPVATTEITLSANLPAVIPADPITTQAQLYDSLGGLHTVNLTFTSALQNHWSMSIDVPDDINNTTRGTAALDFGTGATPVAADGTIGTIGSVTGSLTAPATNALGDPAAVTFAVDFGQGSQTVSLSLGDFGKATGLTQYAGTEFSLRNLEQNGVPLGAFSSLTTRTNGDVAVSYDNGQSRVIARVPLVSFNNPDKLQRQDGQAFLRSPEAGDAKVTDAASNGVGKLVIGSIEKSNVDIASEFTKLIVAQRAYSANTKVVTTSDEMLQDTINMRR
;
A
#
# COMPACT_ATOMS: atom_id res chain seq x y z
N LYS A 1 -1.61 -22.58 -5.40
CA LYS A 1 -2.18 -23.89 -4.98
C LYS A 1 -1.13 -24.57 -4.12
N ASN A 2 -1.53 -25.39 -3.14
CA ASN A 2 -0.58 -26.27 -2.47
C ASN A 2 -0.20 -27.46 -3.41
N SER A 3 0.69 -28.34 -2.97
CA SER A 3 1.15 -29.52 -3.71
C SER A 3 0.02 -30.49 -4.12
N GLU A 4 -1.16 -30.33 -3.52
CA GLU A 4 -2.28 -31.27 -3.59
C GLU A 4 -3.49 -30.63 -4.30
N GLY A 5 -3.29 -29.44 -4.89
CA GLY A 5 -4.27 -28.76 -5.73
C GLY A 5 -5.26 -27.84 -4.97
N TYR A 6 -5.20 -27.77 -3.64
CA TYR A 6 -6.03 -26.86 -2.85
C TYR A 6 -5.59 -25.39 -3.01
N TYR A 7 -6.57 -24.49 -3.00
CA TYR A 7 -6.36 -23.04 -3.06
C TYR A 7 -6.35 -22.44 -1.66
N LEU A 8 -5.46 -21.46 -1.44
CA LEU A 8 -5.50 -20.64 -0.25
C LEU A 8 -6.76 -19.76 -0.32
N LYS A 9 -7.54 -19.75 0.77
CA LYS A 9 -8.75 -18.95 0.89
C LYS A 9 -8.49 -17.77 1.82
N GLY A 10 -9.14 -16.64 1.53
CA GLY A 10 -9.03 -15.41 2.31
C GLY A 10 -10.30 -14.58 2.26
N TRP A 11 -10.32 -13.55 3.09
CA TRP A 11 -11.32 -12.49 2.98
C TRP A 11 -10.96 -11.57 1.82
N THR A 12 -11.95 -11.20 1.02
CA THR A 12 -11.85 -10.09 0.08
C THR A 12 -11.64 -8.80 0.86
N VAL A 13 -10.93 -7.84 0.28
CA VAL A 13 -10.77 -6.51 0.88
C VAL A 13 -11.45 -5.46 0.02
N ASP A 14 -11.99 -4.43 0.65
CA ASP A 14 -12.52 -3.26 -0.03
C ASP A 14 -11.39 -2.38 -0.63
N ALA A 15 -11.77 -1.33 -1.36
CA ALA A 15 -10.82 -0.39 -1.95
C ALA A 15 -9.94 0.35 -0.92
N THR A 16 -10.33 0.35 0.37
CA THR A 16 -9.57 0.93 1.48
C THR A 16 -8.67 -0.08 2.20
N GLY A 17 -8.69 -1.34 1.78
CA GLY A 17 -7.88 -2.42 2.34
C GLY A 17 -8.48 -3.09 3.58
N ASN A 18 -9.76 -2.86 3.89
CA ASN A 18 -10.43 -3.52 5.01
C ASN A 18 -11.04 -4.86 4.57
N PRO A 19 -10.82 -5.96 5.32
CA PRO A 19 -11.33 -7.27 4.97
C PRO A 19 -12.83 -7.42 5.24
N GLU A 20 -13.57 -7.93 4.25
CA GLU A 20 -14.95 -8.39 4.40
C GLU A 20 -14.99 -9.76 5.08
N ARG A 21 -15.41 -9.80 6.34
CA ARG A 21 -15.34 -11.01 7.19
C ARG A 21 -16.53 -11.97 7.03
N THR A 22 -17.39 -11.73 6.05
CA THR A 22 -18.65 -12.46 5.86
C THR A 22 -18.45 -13.78 5.10
N THR A 23 -17.52 -13.79 4.13
CA THR A 23 -17.28 -14.95 3.26
C THR A 23 -15.79 -15.16 3.03
N ILE A 24 -15.38 -16.42 2.90
CA ILE A 24 -13.98 -16.77 2.58
C ILE A 24 -13.94 -17.40 1.20
N ASN A 25 -13.28 -16.71 0.27
CA ASN A 25 -13.18 -17.11 -1.13
C ASN A 25 -11.74 -17.48 -1.47
N PRO A 26 -11.50 -18.29 -2.52
CA PRO A 26 -10.14 -18.52 -3.00
C PRO A 26 -9.47 -17.19 -3.33
N ILE A 27 -8.25 -16.99 -2.83
CA ILE A 27 -7.48 -15.78 -3.15
C ILE A 27 -7.05 -15.89 -4.61
N GLN A 28 -7.47 -14.91 -5.40
CA GLN A 28 -7.11 -14.78 -6.81
C GLN A 28 -6.35 -13.47 -7.00
N VAL A 29 -5.29 -13.52 -7.80
CA VAL A 29 -4.54 -12.32 -8.21
C VAL A 29 -5.03 -11.95 -9.61
N ASP A 30 -6.15 -11.25 -9.68
CA ASP A 30 -6.75 -10.73 -10.92
C ASP A 30 -6.32 -9.29 -11.22
N GLN A 31 -5.79 -8.59 -10.23
CA GLN A 31 -5.37 -7.19 -10.29
C GLN A 31 -4.00 -6.99 -10.97
N GLN A 32 -3.88 -7.44 -12.21
CA GLN A 32 -2.63 -7.39 -12.99
C GLN A 32 -2.18 -5.97 -13.35
N VAL A 33 -3.12 -5.02 -13.31
CA VAL A 33 -2.90 -3.62 -13.68
C VAL A 33 -3.44 -2.73 -12.57
N PHE A 34 -2.68 -1.69 -12.24
CA PHE A 34 -3.14 -0.55 -11.45
C PHE A 34 -3.55 0.56 -12.41
N ASN A 35 -4.84 0.94 -12.35
CA ASN A 35 -5.37 1.98 -13.21
C ASN A 35 -4.67 3.32 -12.91
N PRO A 36 -4.34 4.11 -13.94
CA PRO A 36 -3.76 5.43 -13.74
C PRO A 36 -4.71 6.33 -12.95
N VAL A 37 -4.13 7.24 -12.19
CA VAL A 37 -4.86 8.28 -11.44
C VAL A 37 -4.40 9.62 -11.95
N ALA A 38 -5.36 10.40 -12.47
CA ALA A 38 -5.13 11.75 -12.93
C ALA A 38 -4.61 12.64 -11.79
N THR A 39 -3.68 13.54 -12.10
CA THR A 39 -3.14 14.48 -11.11
C THR A 39 -4.20 15.48 -10.68
N THR A 40 -4.43 15.60 -9.38
CA THR A 40 -5.35 16.60 -8.83
C THR A 40 -4.60 17.70 -8.07
N GLU A 41 -3.38 17.41 -7.63
CA GLU A 41 -2.56 18.35 -6.87
C GLU A 41 -1.10 18.31 -7.30
N ILE A 42 -0.51 19.49 -7.43
CA ILE A 42 0.92 19.73 -7.60
C ILE A 42 1.37 20.59 -6.44
N THR A 43 2.35 20.14 -5.66
CA THR A 43 2.93 20.90 -4.55
C THR A 43 4.27 21.48 -4.98
N LEU A 44 4.38 22.82 -4.96
CA LEU A 44 5.61 23.54 -5.23
C LEU A 44 6.13 24.19 -3.95
N SER A 45 7.37 23.88 -3.60
CA SER A 45 8.11 24.54 -2.54
C SER A 45 9.43 25.04 -3.10
N ALA A 46 9.63 26.35 -3.09
CA ALA A 46 10.83 26.98 -3.62
C ALA A 46 11.13 28.29 -2.89
N ASN A 47 12.37 28.74 -3.01
CA ASN A 47 12.77 30.08 -2.63
C ASN A 47 13.04 30.90 -3.89
N LEU A 48 12.22 31.91 -4.11
CA LEU A 48 12.44 32.95 -5.11
C LEU A 48 13.52 33.92 -4.59
N PRO A 49 14.41 34.43 -5.46
CA PRO A 49 15.44 35.35 -5.04
C PRO A 49 14.82 36.67 -4.53
N ALA A 50 15.37 37.23 -3.47
CA ALA A 50 15.00 38.56 -3.01
C ALA A 50 15.47 39.64 -4.00
N VAL A 51 16.59 39.41 -4.69
CA VAL A 51 17.09 40.26 -5.77
C VAL A 51 16.33 39.94 -7.05
N ILE A 52 15.69 40.93 -7.66
CA ILE A 52 14.89 40.75 -8.88
C ILE A 52 15.83 40.36 -10.03
N PRO A 53 15.65 39.18 -10.66
CA PRO A 53 16.43 38.76 -11.80
C PRO A 53 16.01 39.53 -13.07
N ALA A 54 16.95 39.69 -14.02
CA ALA A 54 16.66 40.32 -15.30
C ALA A 54 15.84 39.40 -16.23
N ASP A 55 16.06 38.09 -16.14
CA ASP A 55 15.37 37.09 -16.95
C ASP A 55 14.28 36.37 -16.14
N PRO A 56 13.18 35.95 -16.79
CA PRO A 56 12.15 35.11 -16.16
C PRO A 56 12.73 33.79 -15.64
N ILE A 57 12.25 33.34 -14.49
CA ILE A 57 12.60 32.02 -13.94
C ILE A 57 11.54 31.02 -14.37
N THR A 58 11.92 30.04 -15.19
CA THR A 58 11.01 28.97 -15.62
C THR A 58 11.36 27.65 -14.94
N THR A 59 10.33 26.97 -14.44
CA THR A 59 10.39 25.63 -13.87
C THR A 59 9.33 24.75 -14.53
N GLN A 60 9.58 23.45 -14.58
CA GLN A 60 8.66 22.49 -15.22
C GLN A 60 8.14 21.51 -14.18
N ALA A 61 6.83 21.46 -14.04
CA ALA A 61 6.13 20.44 -13.28
C ALA A 61 5.58 19.38 -14.22
N GLN A 62 5.55 18.13 -13.78
CA GLN A 62 4.93 17.04 -14.51
C GLN A 62 3.55 16.76 -13.94
N LEU A 63 2.63 16.33 -14.81
CA LEU A 63 1.34 15.80 -14.39
C LEU A 63 0.97 14.58 -15.24
N TYR A 64 0.14 13.73 -14.67
CA TYR A 64 -0.51 12.61 -15.34
C TYR A 64 -1.96 12.93 -15.70
N ASP A 65 -2.36 12.55 -16.92
CA ASP A 65 -3.76 12.55 -17.36
C ASP A 65 -4.55 11.32 -16.84
N SER A 66 -5.84 11.23 -17.17
CA SER A 66 -6.70 10.12 -16.78
C SER A 66 -6.35 8.76 -17.41
N LEU A 67 -5.53 8.74 -18.46
CA LEU A 67 -5.02 7.53 -19.13
C LEU A 67 -3.58 7.18 -18.69
N GLY A 68 -2.95 8.00 -17.84
CA GLY A 68 -1.58 7.84 -17.38
C GLY A 68 -0.53 8.40 -18.33
N GLY A 69 -0.92 9.22 -19.32
CA GLY A 69 -0.01 10.00 -20.15
C GLY A 69 0.67 11.10 -19.33
N LEU A 70 1.96 11.30 -19.56
CA LEU A 70 2.77 12.31 -18.90
C LEU A 70 2.74 13.62 -19.70
N HIS A 71 2.35 14.70 -19.05
CA HIS A 71 2.30 16.05 -19.62
C HIS A 71 3.13 17.02 -18.78
N THR A 72 3.56 18.11 -19.40
CA THR A 72 4.40 19.12 -18.72
C THR A 72 3.65 20.44 -18.54
N VAL A 73 3.80 21.02 -17.36
CA VAL A 73 3.34 22.37 -17.01
C VAL A 73 4.55 23.25 -16.79
N ASN A 74 4.67 24.30 -17.58
CA ASN A 74 5.69 25.32 -17.41
C ASN A 74 5.17 26.39 -16.45
N LEU A 75 5.91 26.62 -15.37
CA LEU A 75 5.67 27.67 -14.39
C LEU A 75 6.76 28.73 -14.56
N THR A 76 6.37 29.92 -15.01
CA THR A 76 7.31 31.03 -15.25
C THR A 76 7.05 32.17 -14.27
N PHE A 77 8.04 32.48 -13.45
CA PHE A 77 8.02 33.55 -12.48
C PHE A 77 8.73 34.78 -13.04
N THR A 78 8.02 35.91 -13.04
CA THR A 78 8.56 37.23 -13.39
C THR A 78 8.31 38.18 -12.24
N SER A 79 9.24 39.07 -11.94
CA SER A 79 9.08 40.08 -10.90
C SER A 79 9.41 41.45 -11.48
N ALA A 80 8.54 42.42 -11.27
CA ALA A 80 8.76 43.81 -11.67
C ALA A 80 9.04 44.73 -10.47
N LEU A 81 8.63 44.33 -9.27
CA LEU A 81 8.67 45.12 -8.04
C LEU A 81 9.07 44.20 -6.87
N GLN A 82 9.74 44.76 -5.87
CA GLN A 82 10.13 44.00 -4.68
C GLN A 82 8.88 43.42 -4.02
N ASN A 83 8.94 42.15 -3.60
CA ASN A 83 7.84 41.41 -2.96
C ASN A 83 6.61 41.13 -3.83
N HIS A 84 6.64 41.45 -5.13
CA HIS A 84 5.54 41.22 -6.07
C HIS A 84 6.01 40.38 -7.26
N TRP A 85 5.53 39.14 -7.32
CA TRP A 85 5.83 38.19 -8.39
C TRP A 85 4.58 37.89 -9.22
N SER A 86 4.77 37.71 -10.52
CA SER A 86 3.75 37.20 -11.43
C SER A 86 4.17 35.81 -11.89
N MET A 87 3.34 34.81 -11.58
CA MET A 87 3.50 33.43 -12.02
C MET A 87 2.61 33.15 -13.23
N SER A 88 3.20 32.87 -14.39
CA SER A 88 2.50 32.35 -15.56
C SER A 88 2.46 30.83 -15.52
N ILE A 89 1.31 30.25 -15.85
CA ILE A 89 1.13 28.79 -15.98
C ILE A 89 0.79 28.49 -17.44
N ASP A 90 1.64 27.70 -18.08
CA ASP A 90 1.50 27.28 -19.46
C ASP A 90 1.55 25.75 -19.56
N VAL A 91 0.61 25.16 -20.28
CA VAL A 91 0.48 23.72 -20.54
C VAL A 91 0.53 23.52 -22.05
N PRO A 92 1.71 23.33 -22.65
CA PRO A 92 1.87 23.30 -24.11
C PRO A 92 1.04 22.23 -24.82
N ASP A 93 0.78 21.12 -24.12
CA ASP A 93 0.11 19.93 -24.67
C ASP A 93 -1.43 19.97 -24.51
N ASP A 94 -2.00 21.00 -23.88
CA ASP A 94 -3.44 21.15 -23.69
C ASP A 94 -4.14 21.46 -25.02
N ILE A 95 -5.23 20.74 -25.31
CA ILE A 95 -5.91 20.79 -26.61
C ILE A 95 -6.77 22.05 -26.78
N ASN A 96 -7.17 22.70 -25.69
CA ASN A 96 -8.10 23.83 -25.73
C ASN A 96 -7.36 25.16 -25.77
N ASN A 97 -6.28 25.30 -25.01
CA ASN A 97 -5.41 26.48 -25.04
C ASN A 97 -4.07 26.16 -24.32
N THR A 98 -2.95 26.68 -24.79
CA THR A 98 -1.64 26.41 -24.20
C THR A 98 -1.35 27.24 -22.95
N THR A 99 -1.96 28.41 -22.81
CA THR A 99 -1.72 29.34 -21.69
C THR A 99 -2.92 29.31 -20.74
N ARG A 100 -2.69 29.12 -19.43
CA ARG A 100 -3.76 29.15 -18.42
C ARG A 100 -3.98 30.55 -17.88
N GLY A 101 -2.90 31.31 -17.74
CA GLY A 101 -2.95 32.71 -17.32
C GLY A 101 -1.85 33.02 -16.32
N THR A 102 -1.98 34.17 -15.68
CA THR A 102 -1.03 34.68 -14.70
C THR A 102 -1.67 34.88 -13.33
N ALA A 103 -0.94 34.57 -12.26
CA ALA A 103 -1.31 34.82 -10.89
C ALA A 103 -0.32 35.81 -10.25
N ALA A 104 -0.83 36.89 -9.66
CA ALA A 104 -0.03 37.79 -8.84
C ALA A 104 0.19 37.17 -7.45
N LEU A 105 1.44 37.08 -7.03
CA LEU A 105 1.89 36.52 -5.76
C LEU A 105 2.62 37.61 -4.97
N ASP A 106 2.08 37.96 -3.80
CA ASP A 106 2.69 38.99 -2.96
C ASP A 106 3.25 38.38 -1.66
N PHE A 107 4.42 38.86 -1.25
CA PHE A 107 5.18 38.34 -0.12
C PHE A 107 5.32 39.34 1.03
N GLY A 108 5.36 38.84 2.26
CA GLY A 108 5.63 39.62 3.47
C GLY A 108 4.80 40.90 3.56
N THR A 109 5.48 42.05 3.63
CA THR A 109 4.86 43.38 3.72
C THR A 109 4.19 43.87 2.43
N GLY A 110 4.45 43.22 1.29
CA GLY A 110 3.77 43.51 0.01
C GLY A 110 2.36 42.92 -0.07
N ALA A 111 2.02 41.99 0.81
CA ALA A 111 0.75 41.29 0.83
C ALA A 111 -0.33 41.96 1.69
N THR A 112 -1.60 41.67 1.40
CA THR A 112 -2.77 42.16 2.17
C THR A 112 -3.77 41.01 2.47
N PRO A 113 -3.70 40.34 3.63
CA PRO A 113 -3.03 40.74 4.86
C PRO A 113 -1.51 40.60 4.83
N VAL A 114 -0.82 41.43 5.62
CA VAL A 114 0.63 41.35 5.78
C VAL A 114 0.98 40.00 6.40
N ALA A 115 1.87 39.27 5.75
CA ALA A 115 2.40 38.00 6.21
C ALA A 115 3.80 38.17 6.82
N ALA A 116 4.34 37.10 7.40
CA ALA A 116 5.72 37.10 7.86
C ALA A 116 6.69 37.36 6.69
N ASP A 117 7.79 38.06 6.95
CA ASP A 117 8.77 38.42 5.92
C ASP A 117 9.25 37.17 5.15
N GLY A 118 9.27 37.30 3.82
CA GLY A 118 9.66 36.23 2.91
C GLY A 118 8.64 35.09 2.75
N THR A 119 7.47 35.15 3.39
CA THR A 119 6.38 34.17 3.18
C THR A 119 5.30 34.73 2.25
N ILE A 120 4.62 33.86 1.52
CA ILE A 120 3.47 34.26 0.69
C ILE A 120 2.33 34.77 1.59
N GLY A 121 1.82 35.97 1.32
CA GLY A 121 0.73 36.55 2.10
C GLY A 121 -0.57 36.70 1.33
N THR A 122 -0.49 36.89 0.00
CA THR A 122 -1.67 36.95 -0.86
C THR A 122 -1.41 36.36 -2.23
N ILE A 123 -2.44 35.68 -2.76
CA ILE A 123 -2.60 35.51 -4.19
C ILE A 123 -3.58 36.58 -4.64
N GLY A 124 -3.07 37.55 -5.40
CA GLY A 124 -3.80 38.72 -5.88
C GLY A 124 -4.65 38.42 -7.11
N SER A 125 -4.59 39.30 -8.11
CA SER A 125 -5.34 39.10 -9.35
C SER A 125 -4.83 37.88 -10.11
N VAL A 126 -5.76 37.03 -10.52
CA VAL A 126 -5.53 35.95 -11.48
C VAL A 126 -6.16 36.32 -12.83
N THR A 127 -5.52 35.91 -13.92
CA THR A 127 -6.02 36.11 -15.28
C THR A 127 -6.25 34.77 -15.98
N GLY A 128 -6.98 34.79 -17.10
CA GLY A 128 -7.23 33.60 -17.92
C GLY A 128 -8.21 32.62 -17.25
N SER A 129 -7.86 31.34 -17.26
CA SER A 129 -8.63 30.24 -16.66
C SER A 129 -8.16 29.84 -15.25
N LEU A 130 -7.24 30.61 -14.67
CA LEU A 130 -6.79 30.41 -13.29
C LEU A 130 -7.86 30.87 -12.29
N THR A 131 -8.01 30.10 -11.21
CA THR A 131 -8.88 30.44 -10.08
C THR A 131 -8.05 30.53 -8.80
N ALA A 132 -8.06 31.73 -8.20
CA ALA A 132 -7.43 32.03 -6.91
C ALA A 132 -8.23 31.43 -5.73
N PRO A 133 -7.60 31.27 -4.54
CA PRO A 133 -8.32 30.84 -3.36
C PRO A 133 -9.37 31.88 -2.95
N ALA A 134 -10.48 31.42 -2.36
CA ALA A 134 -11.59 32.29 -1.97
C ALA A 134 -11.20 33.27 -0.83
N THR A 135 -10.24 32.88 0.00
CA THR A 135 -9.70 33.67 1.11
C THR A 135 -8.18 33.63 1.09
N ASN A 136 -7.55 34.74 1.47
CA ASN A 136 -6.11 34.84 1.71
C ASN A 136 -5.82 34.93 3.22
N ALA A 137 -6.55 34.18 4.05
CA ALA A 137 -6.34 34.25 5.49
C ALA A 137 -5.02 33.55 5.85
N LEU A 138 -4.27 34.12 6.81
CA LEU A 138 -3.01 33.51 7.25
C LEU A 138 -3.28 32.11 7.82
N GLY A 139 -2.54 31.12 7.32
CA GLY A 139 -2.71 29.71 7.63
C GLY A 139 -3.63 28.94 6.68
N ASP A 140 -4.39 29.61 5.81
CA ASP A 140 -5.14 28.95 4.73
C ASP A 140 -4.19 28.44 3.63
N PRO A 141 -4.57 27.39 2.88
CA PRO A 141 -3.79 26.91 1.74
C PRO A 141 -3.69 27.98 0.64
N ALA A 142 -2.46 28.34 0.28
CA ALA A 142 -2.16 29.19 -0.86
C ALA A 142 -2.11 28.33 -2.13
N ALA A 143 -3.26 28.14 -2.78
CA ALA A 143 -3.36 27.29 -3.97
C ALA A 143 -4.03 28.00 -5.15
N VAL A 144 -3.47 27.80 -6.35
CA VAL A 144 -4.07 28.25 -7.62
C VAL A 144 -4.64 27.04 -8.34
N THR A 145 -5.90 27.08 -8.71
CA THR A 145 -6.53 25.99 -9.45
C THR A 145 -6.65 26.33 -10.93
N PHE A 146 -6.45 25.34 -11.79
CA PHE A 146 -6.61 25.48 -13.23
C PHE A 146 -7.13 24.18 -13.83
N ALA A 147 -7.80 24.29 -14.97
CA ALA A 147 -8.28 23.14 -15.72
C ALA A 147 -7.35 22.83 -16.90
N VAL A 148 -7.09 21.55 -17.10
CA VAL A 148 -6.39 21.00 -18.26
C VAL A 148 -7.26 19.98 -18.96
N ASP A 149 -7.11 19.84 -20.27
CA ASP A 149 -7.73 18.78 -21.06
C ASP A 149 -6.74 18.33 -22.13
N PHE A 150 -6.50 17.03 -22.17
CA PHE A 150 -5.62 16.38 -23.14
C PHE A 150 -6.41 15.53 -24.15
N GLY A 151 -7.73 15.71 -24.22
CA GLY A 151 -8.65 15.00 -25.10
C GLY A 151 -9.44 13.87 -24.41
N GLN A 152 -9.39 13.78 -23.08
CA GLN A 152 -10.11 12.78 -22.29
C GLN A 152 -11.15 13.39 -21.34
N GLY A 153 -11.33 14.71 -21.42
CA GLY A 153 -12.19 15.47 -20.54
C GLY A 153 -11.39 16.38 -19.62
N SER A 154 -12.07 17.40 -19.10
CA SER A 154 -11.43 18.41 -18.26
C SER A 154 -11.04 17.85 -16.89
N GLN A 155 -9.75 17.96 -16.56
CA GLN A 155 -9.14 17.64 -15.29
C GLN A 155 -8.78 18.94 -14.57
N THR A 156 -9.25 19.11 -13.34
CA THR A 156 -8.88 20.25 -12.50
C THR A 156 -7.66 19.91 -11.67
N VAL A 157 -6.63 20.75 -11.75
CA VAL A 157 -5.37 20.62 -11.02
C VAL A 157 -5.23 21.80 -10.06
N SER A 158 -4.92 21.50 -8.80
CA SER A 158 -4.58 22.49 -7.78
C SER A 158 -3.07 22.60 -7.64
N LEU A 159 -2.50 23.77 -7.95
CA LEU A 159 -1.10 24.08 -7.66
C LEU A 159 -1.02 24.69 -6.26
N SER A 160 -0.57 23.88 -5.30
CA SER A 160 -0.30 24.29 -3.93
C SER A 160 1.06 24.96 -3.82
N LEU A 161 1.06 26.20 -3.32
CA LEU A 161 2.24 27.03 -3.06
C LEU A 161 2.56 27.10 -1.56
N GLY A 162 1.98 26.21 -0.74
CA GLY A 162 2.09 26.19 0.71
C GLY A 162 0.89 26.81 1.43
N ASP A 163 1.11 27.33 2.64
CA ASP A 163 0.08 28.06 3.40
C ASP A 163 0.46 29.55 3.48
N PHE A 164 -0.53 30.43 3.47
CA PHE A 164 -0.31 31.86 3.68
C PHE A 164 0.37 32.13 5.03
N GLY A 165 1.44 32.91 5.04
CA GLY A 165 2.18 33.28 6.25
C GLY A 165 3.11 32.20 6.81
N LYS A 166 3.31 31.06 6.13
CA LYS A 166 4.23 29.99 6.56
C LYS A 166 5.34 29.75 5.55
N ALA A 167 6.48 29.25 6.04
CA ALA A 167 7.64 28.90 5.23
C ALA A 167 7.59 27.46 4.66
N THR A 168 6.38 26.89 4.49
CA THR A 168 6.20 25.50 4.04
C THR A 168 6.22 25.34 2.52
N GLY A 169 5.88 26.38 1.76
CA GLY A 169 5.84 26.33 0.30
C GLY A 169 6.76 27.37 -0.36
N LEU A 170 6.16 28.29 -1.11
CA LEU A 170 6.87 29.33 -1.85
C LEU A 170 7.31 30.45 -0.90
N THR A 171 8.59 30.80 -0.96
CA THR A 171 9.22 31.80 -0.10
C THR A 171 10.08 32.77 -0.90
N GLN A 172 10.39 33.91 -0.31
CA GLN A 172 11.27 34.93 -0.85
C GLN A 172 12.25 35.42 0.22
N TYR A 173 13.14 34.52 0.64
CA TYR A 173 14.25 34.86 1.53
C TYR A 173 15.47 35.38 0.76
N ALA A 174 16.42 35.93 1.51
CA ALA A 174 17.67 36.45 0.97
C ALA A 174 18.35 35.43 0.04
N GLY A 175 18.68 35.87 -1.17
CA GLY A 175 19.26 35.03 -2.21
C GLY A 175 19.24 35.74 -3.56
N THR A 176 20.19 35.37 -4.42
CA THR A 176 20.33 35.86 -5.80
C THR A 176 19.82 34.88 -6.84
N GLU A 177 19.58 33.63 -6.45
CA GLU A 177 19.17 32.54 -7.33
C GLU A 177 17.87 31.89 -6.86
N PHE A 178 17.17 31.27 -7.81
CA PHE A 178 16.02 30.43 -7.54
C PHE A 178 16.47 29.08 -6.95
N SER A 179 15.88 28.69 -5.82
CA SER A 179 16.16 27.41 -5.18
C SER A 179 14.89 26.58 -5.09
N LEU A 180 14.80 25.51 -5.90
CA LEU A 180 13.73 24.54 -5.83
C LEU A 180 13.97 23.59 -4.65
N ARG A 181 13.01 23.48 -3.73
CA ARG A 181 13.08 22.61 -2.56
C ARG A 181 12.27 21.33 -2.75
N ASN A 182 11.03 21.48 -3.22
CA ASN A 182 10.15 20.36 -3.51
C ASN A 182 9.29 20.67 -4.74
N LEU A 183 9.10 19.69 -5.61
CA LEU A 183 8.15 19.74 -6.71
C LEU A 183 7.58 18.34 -6.90
N GLU A 184 6.41 18.11 -6.35
CA GLU A 184 5.76 16.81 -6.32
C GLU A 184 4.32 16.92 -6.83
N GLN A 185 3.79 15.79 -7.28
CA GLN A 185 2.45 15.68 -7.84
C GLN A 185 1.83 14.35 -7.38
N ASN A 186 0.50 14.29 -7.28
CA ASN A 186 -0.20 13.12 -6.72
C ASN A 186 -0.81 12.16 -7.75
N GLY A 187 -0.63 12.43 -9.04
CA GLY A 187 -1.01 11.53 -10.12
C GLY A 187 -0.13 10.29 -10.16
N VAL A 188 -0.69 9.21 -10.71
CA VAL A 188 -0.04 7.90 -10.76
C VAL A 188 -0.16 7.36 -12.18
N PRO A 189 0.96 6.95 -12.82
CA PRO A 189 0.90 6.30 -14.12
C PRO A 189 0.29 4.90 -14.03
N LEU A 190 -0.02 4.32 -15.18
CA LEU A 190 -0.37 2.92 -15.29
C LEU A 190 0.70 2.06 -14.58
N GLY A 191 0.27 1.18 -13.68
CA GLY A 191 1.16 0.24 -13.01
C GLY A 191 0.95 -1.18 -13.51
N ALA A 192 2.02 -1.85 -13.93
CA ALA A 192 2.00 -3.28 -14.18
C ALA A 192 2.29 -4.06 -12.89
N PHE A 193 1.73 -5.26 -12.77
CA PHE A 193 2.06 -6.18 -11.68
C PHE A 193 3.58 -6.39 -11.60
N SER A 194 4.16 -6.10 -10.44
CA SER A 194 5.59 -6.31 -10.18
C SER A 194 5.80 -7.52 -9.26
N SER A 195 5.16 -7.53 -8.09
CA SER A 195 5.35 -8.60 -7.11
C SER A 195 4.13 -8.81 -6.20
N LEU A 196 4.08 -9.98 -5.56
CA LEU A 196 3.09 -10.32 -4.55
C LEU A 196 3.82 -10.53 -3.22
N THR A 197 3.40 -9.79 -2.19
CA THR A 197 3.94 -9.91 -0.84
C THR A 197 2.83 -10.26 0.14
N THR A 198 3.12 -11.15 1.07
CA THR A 198 2.24 -11.38 2.23
C THR A 198 2.83 -10.66 3.44
N ARG A 199 2.01 -10.06 4.29
CA ARG A 199 2.39 -9.38 5.55
C ARG A 199 2.01 -10.21 6.78
N THR A 200 2.64 -9.92 7.92
CA THR A 200 2.55 -10.75 9.15
C THR A 200 1.15 -10.75 9.77
N ASN A 201 0.32 -9.77 9.41
CA ASN A 201 -1.10 -9.71 9.74
C ASN A 201 -1.99 -10.57 8.81
N GLY A 202 -1.40 -11.25 7.82
CA GLY A 202 -2.11 -12.03 6.82
C GLY A 202 -2.51 -11.26 5.56
N ASP A 203 -2.19 -9.96 5.44
CA ASP A 203 -2.48 -9.21 4.21
C ASP A 203 -1.66 -9.73 3.04
N VAL A 204 -2.34 -10.05 1.96
CA VAL A 204 -1.74 -10.31 0.67
C VAL A 204 -1.85 -9.02 -0.14
N ALA A 205 -0.70 -8.45 -0.48
CA ALA A 205 -0.60 -7.21 -1.24
C ALA A 205 0.15 -7.43 -2.55
N VAL A 206 -0.35 -6.79 -3.59
CA VAL A 206 0.30 -6.67 -4.88
C VAL A 206 1.05 -5.34 -4.90
N SER A 207 2.31 -5.39 -5.31
CA SER A 207 3.12 -4.21 -5.61
C SER A 207 3.19 -4.02 -7.12
N TYR A 208 3.10 -2.78 -7.55
CA TYR A 208 3.16 -2.37 -8.94
C TYR A 208 4.50 -1.66 -9.23
N ASP A 209 4.91 -1.63 -10.50
CA ASP A 209 6.14 -0.95 -10.94
C ASP A 209 6.07 0.58 -10.84
N ASN A 210 4.87 1.16 -10.78
CA ASN A 210 4.62 2.58 -10.48
C ASN A 210 4.80 2.95 -9.00
N GLY A 211 5.30 2.02 -8.17
CA GLY A 211 5.56 2.23 -6.74
C GLY A 211 4.31 2.12 -5.85
N GLN A 212 3.12 1.95 -6.41
CA GLN A 212 1.90 1.74 -5.64
C GLN A 212 1.80 0.30 -5.15
N SER A 213 1.05 0.10 -4.07
CA SER A 213 0.68 -1.25 -3.60
C SER A 213 -0.78 -1.30 -3.21
N ARG A 214 -1.44 -2.42 -3.49
CA ARG A 214 -2.84 -2.65 -3.12
C ARG A 214 -2.97 -3.99 -2.38
N VAL A 215 -3.67 -3.97 -1.25
CA VAL A 215 -4.07 -5.21 -0.58
C VAL A 215 -5.20 -5.84 -1.39
N ILE A 216 -5.13 -7.14 -1.64
CA ILE A 216 -6.12 -7.86 -2.46
C ILE A 216 -6.94 -8.85 -1.64
N ALA A 217 -6.36 -9.35 -0.56
CA ALA A 217 -7.00 -10.29 0.33
C ALA A 217 -6.31 -10.29 1.69
N ARG A 218 -7.00 -10.79 2.71
CA ARG A 218 -6.39 -11.14 4.00
C ARG A 218 -6.59 -12.63 4.27
N VAL A 219 -5.51 -13.33 4.60
CA VAL A 219 -5.52 -14.74 4.99
C VAL A 219 -5.95 -14.84 6.46
N PRO A 220 -7.13 -15.40 6.78
CA PRO A 220 -7.52 -15.66 8.15
C PRO A 220 -6.83 -16.92 8.67
N LEU A 221 -6.75 -17.02 10.00
CA LEU A 221 -6.44 -18.26 10.70
C LEU A 221 -7.73 -18.88 11.23
N VAL A 222 -7.78 -20.20 11.25
CA VAL A 222 -8.93 -20.96 11.74
C VAL A 222 -8.50 -21.77 12.96
N SER A 223 -9.24 -21.63 14.04
CA SER A 223 -9.10 -22.45 15.24
C SER A 223 -10.34 -23.30 15.44
N PHE A 224 -10.15 -24.46 16.08
CA PHE A 224 -11.20 -25.39 16.46
C PHE A 224 -11.10 -25.65 17.96
N ASN A 225 -12.23 -25.91 18.61
CA ASN A 225 -12.23 -26.23 20.04
C ASN A 225 -11.52 -27.56 20.33
N ASN A 226 -11.65 -28.55 19.42
CA ASN A 226 -10.99 -29.84 19.56
C ASN A 226 -10.24 -30.23 18.27
N PRO A 227 -8.98 -29.77 18.10
CA PRO A 227 -8.21 -30.01 16.88
C PRO A 227 -7.88 -31.49 16.64
N ASP A 228 -7.77 -32.30 17.70
CA ASP A 228 -7.45 -33.74 17.59
C ASP A 228 -8.57 -34.57 16.96
N LYS A 229 -9.78 -33.99 16.86
CA LYS A 229 -10.94 -34.62 16.23
C LYS A 229 -11.11 -34.25 14.78
N LEU A 230 -10.23 -33.43 14.21
CA LEU A 230 -10.26 -33.14 12.78
C LEU A 230 -9.97 -34.41 11.96
N GLN A 231 -10.72 -34.58 10.88
CA GLN A 231 -10.53 -35.71 9.99
C GLN A 231 -9.36 -35.41 9.07
N ARG A 232 -8.30 -36.23 9.13
CA ARG A 232 -7.15 -36.10 8.21
C ARG A 232 -7.59 -36.33 6.77
N GLN A 233 -7.08 -35.48 5.89
CA GLN A 233 -7.19 -35.59 4.45
C GLN A 233 -5.77 -35.75 3.87
N ASP A 234 -5.70 -36.08 2.59
CA ASP A 234 -4.42 -36.13 1.89
C ASP A 234 -3.75 -34.75 1.90
N GLY A 235 -2.42 -34.75 1.82
CA GLY A 235 -1.69 -33.50 1.66
C GLY A 235 -1.48 -32.66 2.93
N GLN A 236 -1.58 -33.27 4.11
CA GLN A 236 -1.60 -32.55 5.40
C GLN A 236 -2.80 -31.59 5.53
N ALA A 237 -3.87 -31.82 4.76
CA ALA A 237 -5.12 -31.10 4.93
C ALA A 237 -5.98 -31.78 6.00
N PHE A 238 -6.89 -31.01 6.59
CA PHE A 238 -7.81 -31.47 7.62
C PHE A 238 -9.22 -31.01 7.30
N LEU A 239 -10.20 -31.89 7.47
CA LEU A 239 -11.62 -31.60 7.33
C LEU A 239 -12.26 -31.50 8.72
N ARG A 240 -13.16 -30.53 8.88
CA ARG A 240 -13.96 -30.38 10.09
C ARG A 240 -14.87 -31.61 10.30
N SER A 241 -14.81 -32.21 11.48
CA SER A 241 -15.77 -33.20 11.96
C SER A 241 -16.80 -32.56 12.91
N PRO A 242 -17.96 -33.20 13.15
CA PRO A 242 -18.89 -32.77 14.19
C PRO A 242 -18.25 -32.73 15.59
N GLU A 243 -17.34 -33.64 15.92
CA GLU A 243 -16.70 -33.66 17.25
C GLU A 243 -15.61 -32.59 17.42
N ALA A 244 -15.07 -32.03 16.34
CA ALA A 244 -14.09 -30.93 16.40
C ALA A 244 -14.73 -29.58 16.81
N GLY A 245 -16.06 -29.47 16.65
CA GLY A 245 -16.83 -28.23 16.86
C GLY A 245 -16.86 -27.32 15.63
N ASP A 246 -17.39 -26.11 15.80
CA ASP A 246 -17.43 -25.10 14.75
C ASP A 246 -16.06 -24.46 14.51
N ALA A 247 -15.82 -24.06 13.26
CA ALA A 247 -14.62 -23.33 12.86
C ALA A 247 -14.70 -21.87 13.34
N LYS A 248 -13.72 -21.44 14.14
CA LYS A 248 -13.58 -20.04 14.53
C LYS A 248 -12.53 -19.37 13.64
N VAL A 249 -12.99 -18.47 12.78
CA VAL A 249 -12.17 -17.75 11.79
C VAL A 249 -11.79 -16.38 12.36
N THR A 250 -10.49 -16.09 12.48
CA THR A 250 -9.98 -14.85 13.08
C THR A 250 -8.76 -14.33 12.31
N ASP A 251 -8.38 -13.07 12.50
CA ASP A 251 -7.10 -12.57 11.98
C ASP A 251 -5.91 -13.30 12.63
N ALA A 252 -4.77 -13.29 11.94
CA ALA A 252 -3.52 -13.66 12.56
C ALA A 252 -3.23 -12.79 13.80
N ALA A 253 -2.58 -13.37 14.81
CA ALA A 253 -2.24 -12.73 16.08
C ALA A 253 -3.43 -12.27 16.94
N SER A 254 -4.65 -12.76 16.67
CA SER A 254 -5.83 -12.51 17.50
C SER A 254 -5.96 -13.52 18.66
N ASN A 255 -6.86 -13.25 19.62
CA ASN A 255 -7.06 -14.11 20.79
C ASN A 255 -7.49 -15.53 20.40
N GLY A 256 -6.62 -16.50 20.69
CA GLY A 256 -6.83 -17.92 20.41
C GLY A 256 -6.14 -18.43 19.14
N VAL A 257 -5.39 -17.59 18.42
CA VAL A 257 -4.58 -18.01 17.26
C VAL A 257 -3.17 -17.41 17.31
N GLY A 258 -2.21 -18.11 16.69
CA GLY A 258 -0.82 -17.69 16.63
C GLY A 258 -0.56 -16.52 15.66
N LYS A 259 0.71 -16.14 15.53
CA LYS A 259 1.17 -15.14 14.55
C LYS A 259 1.57 -15.84 13.25
N LEU A 260 1.45 -15.13 12.12
CA LEU A 260 1.96 -15.61 10.84
C LEU A 260 3.44 -15.20 10.68
N VAL A 261 4.30 -16.17 10.37
CA VAL A 261 5.70 -15.93 9.99
C VAL A 261 5.83 -16.17 8.49
N ILE A 262 6.35 -15.18 7.77
CA ILE A 262 6.41 -15.19 6.30
C ILE A 262 7.78 -15.67 5.85
N GLY A 263 7.82 -16.34 4.69
CA GLY A 263 9.07 -16.84 4.11
C GLY A 263 9.72 -17.96 4.92
N SER A 264 8.96 -18.59 5.84
CA SER A 264 9.40 -19.70 6.67
C SER A 264 8.47 -20.89 6.47
N ILE A 265 9.01 -22.09 6.69
CA ILE A 265 8.26 -23.36 6.67
C ILE A 265 8.35 -23.98 8.06
N GLU A 266 7.24 -24.50 8.56
CA GLU A 266 7.22 -25.24 9.83
C GLU A 266 7.93 -26.59 9.68
N LYS A 267 8.85 -26.88 10.59
CA LYS A 267 9.55 -28.17 10.62
C LYS A 267 8.64 -29.25 11.21
N SER A 268 8.92 -30.50 10.84
CA SER A 268 8.30 -31.65 11.50
C SER A 268 8.51 -31.58 13.01
N ASN A 269 7.46 -31.87 13.77
CA ASN A 269 7.53 -32.01 15.22
C ASN A 269 8.09 -33.37 15.68
N VAL A 270 8.43 -34.25 14.73
CA VAL A 270 8.92 -35.60 15.01
C VAL A 270 10.43 -35.61 15.24
N ASP A 271 10.85 -36.13 16.40
CA ASP A 271 12.25 -36.46 16.68
C ASP A 271 12.51 -37.94 16.40
N ILE A 272 13.34 -38.19 15.39
CA ILE A 272 13.71 -39.51 14.89
C ILE A 272 14.28 -40.39 16.02
N ALA A 273 15.14 -39.87 16.89
CA ALA A 273 15.76 -40.68 17.95
C ALA A 273 14.72 -41.24 18.94
N SER A 274 13.73 -40.40 19.27
CA SER A 274 12.63 -40.79 20.16
C SER A 274 11.70 -41.83 19.51
N GLU A 275 11.37 -41.67 18.22
CA GLU A 275 10.51 -42.59 17.50
C GLU A 275 11.17 -43.96 17.27
N PHE A 276 12.48 -44.00 17.00
CA PHE A 276 13.22 -45.26 16.93
C PHE A 276 13.23 -46.01 18.27
N THR A 277 13.38 -45.28 19.39
CA THR A 277 13.32 -45.89 20.73
C THR A 277 11.93 -46.47 21.01
N LYS A 278 10.85 -45.75 20.66
CA LYS A 278 9.48 -46.25 20.77
C LYS A 278 9.26 -47.50 19.92
N LEU A 279 9.81 -47.55 18.70
CA LEU A 279 9.75 -48.75 17.85
C LEU A 279 10.49 -49.95 18.47
N ILE A 280 11.68 -49.75 19.04
CA ILE A 280 12.41 -50.82 19.73
C ILE A 280 11.62 -51.34 20.93
N VAL A 281 10.98 -50.47 21.70
CA VAL A 281 10.12 -50.86 22.82
C VAL A 281 8.91 -51.65 22.34
N ALA A 282 8.22 -51.19 21.29
CA ALA A 282 7.08 -51.88 20.71
C ALA A 282 7.47 -53.27 20.15
N GLN A 283 8.61 -53.37 19.46
CA GLN A 283 9.14 -54.63 18.96
C GLN A 283 9.49 -55.59 20.10
N ARG A 284 10.15 -55.11 21.17
CA ARG A 284 10.44 -55.91 22.37
C ARG A 284 9.17 -56.40 23.05
N ALA A 285 8.15 -55.54 23.18
CA ALA A 285 6.86 -55.92 23.74
C ALA A 285 6.17 -57.00 22.89
N TYR A 286 6.21 -56.87 21.55
CA TYR A 286 5.71 -57.89 20.64
C TYR A 286 6.46 -59.21 20.79
N SER A 287 7.80 -59.21 20.79
CA SER A 287 8.60 -60.43 21.00
C SER A 287 8.35 -61.08 22.36
N ALA A 288 8.18 -60.29 23.42
CA ALA A 288 7.82 -60.80 24.74
C ALA A 288 6.44 -61.46 24.72
N ASN A 289 5.43 -60.82 24.11
CA ASN A 289 4.08 -61.37 23.98
C ASN A 289 4.08 -62.67 23.15
N THR A 290 4.79 -62.71 22.03
CA THR A 290 4.91 -63.93 21.21
C THR A 290 5.58 -65.05 21.99
N LYS A 291 6.62 -64.75 22.79
CA LYS A 291 7.29 -65.75 23.61
C LYS A 291 6.40 -66.28 24.74
N VAL A 292 5.54 -65.44 25.31
CA VAL A 292 4.50 -65.87 26.25
C VAL A 292 3.51 -66.83 25.58
N VAL A 293 3.11 -66.57 24.33
CA VAL A 293 2.23 -67.48 23.57
C VAL A 293 2.93 -68.82 23.29
N THR A 294 4.16 -68.82 22.76
CA THR A 294 4.87 -70.07 22.45
C THR A 294 5.12 -70.93 23.69
N THR A 295 5.51 -70.30 24.80
CA THR A 295 5.71 -71.03 26.06
C THR A 295 4.39 -71.56 26.62
N SER A 296 3.28 -70.84 26.42
CA SER A 296 1.95 -71.35 26.77
C SER A 296 1.56 -72.54 25.90
N ASP A 297 1.82 -72.49 24.59
CA ASP A 297 1.55 -73.59 23.65
C ASP A 297 2.39 -74.83 23.96
N GLU A 298 3.68 -74.66 24.29
CA GLU A 298 4.56 -75.75 24.72
C GLU A 298 4.02 -76.44 25.99
N MET A 299 3.61 -75.68 27.02
CA MET A 299 3.01 -76.25 28.23
C MET A 299 1.69 -76.97 27.96
N LEU A 300 0.86 -76.47 27.04
CA LEU A 300 -0.38 -77.14 26.63
C LEU A 300 -0.09 -78.47 25.93
N GLN A 301 0.90 -78.49 25.01
CA GLN A 301 1.31 -79.69 24.31
C GLN A 301 1.84 -80.76 25.28
N ASP A 302 2.68 -80.36 26.24
CA ASP A 302 3.19 -81.25 27.28
C ASP A 302 2.06 -81.81 28.15
N THR A 303 1.07 -80.98 28.51
CA THR A 303 -0.11 -81.41 29.26
C THR A 303 -0.94 -82.44 28.48
N ILE A 304 -1.13 -82.24 27.17
CA ILE A 304 -1.83 -83.20 26.30
C ILE A 304 -1.06 -84.52 26.21
N ASN A 305 0.27 -84.46 26.11
CA ASN A 305 1.13 -85.64 26.04
C ASN A 305 1.13 -86.45 27.35
N MET A 306 0.94 -85.81 28.51
CA MET A 306 0.76 -86.50 29.81
C MET A 306 -0.60 -87.21 29.97
N ARG A 307 -1.59 -86.91 29.12
CA ARG A 307 -2.93 -87.53 29.17
C ARG A 307 -3.05 -88.80 28.34
N ARG A 308 -1.96 -89.26 27.71
CA ARG A 308 -1.84 -90.55 27.01
C ARG A 308 -1.14 -91.56 27.90
#